data_AF-A0A1Z8QMR6-F1
#
_entry.id   AF-A0A1Z8QMR6-F1
#
_cell.length_a   1.000
_cell.length_b   1.000
_cell.length_c   1.000
_cell.angle_alpha   90.00
_cell.angle_beta   90.00
_cell.angle_gamma   90.00
#
_symmetry.space_group_name_H-M   'P 1'
#
loop_
_entity.id
_entity.type
_entity.pdbx_description
1 polymer ?
#
loop_
_entity_poly.entity_id
_entity_poly.type
_entity_poly.pdbx_seq_one_letter_code
_entity_poly.pdbx_strand_id
1 'polypeptide(L)'
;MYKCSAKSSLVLDQMRARCQADTQTNNKWTGKSGNYMYIMGRENADGKATGVVHKIAEDSSHKLCGSFKIMSDGMITRFTGLSKQDQTNMMRSADAEYSTKYSETAPAEDTAPEKVAV
;
A
#
# COMPACT_ATOMS: atom_id res chain seq x y z
N MET A 1 -8.19 10.27 -6.68
CA MET A 1 -7.79 8.88 -6.94
C MET A 1 -6.28 8.85 -6.96
N TYR A 2 -5.65 8.23 -5.97
CA TYR A 2 -4.18 8.27 -5.82
C TYR A 2 -3.53 7.47 -6.94
N LYS A 3 -2.56 8.07 -7.65
CA LYS A 3 -1.87 7.45 -8.80
C LYS A 3 -0.66 6.62 -8.38
N CYS A 4 -0.79 5.83 -7.32
CA CYS A 4 0.18 4.76 -7.05
C CYS A 4 -0.16 3.53 -7.91
N SER A 5 0.79 2.61 -8.11
CA SER A 5 0.55 1.41 -8.93
C SER A 5 -0.67 0.62 -8.44
N ALA A 6 -1.24 -0.23 -9.30
CA ALA A 6 -2.36 -1.08 -8.90
C ALA A 6 -2.05 -1.94 -7.66
N LYS A 7 -0.88 -2.60 -7.62
CA LYS A 7 -0.46 -3.40 -6.45
C LYS A 7 -0.27 -2.56 -5.19
N SER A 8 0.40 -1.41 -5.26
CA SER A 8 0.59 -0.56 -4.08
C SER A 8 -0.73 0.03 -3.57
N SER A 9 -1.66 0.33 -4.47
CA SER A 9 -3.02 0.75 -4.13
C SER A 9 -3.77 -0.34 -3.37
N LEU A 10 -3.68 -1.60 -3.81
CA LEU A 10 -4.32 -2.72 -3.12
C LEU A 10 -3.77 -2.92 -1.70
N VAL A 11 -2.45 -2.76 -1.50
CA VAL A 11 -1.86 -2.82 -0.15
C VAL A 11 -2.38 -1.68 0.74
N LEU A 12 -2.55 -0.47 0.20
CA LEU A 12 -3.18 0.63 0.93
C LEU A 12 -4.64 0.35 1.24
N ASP A 13 -5.37 -0.33 0.35
CA ASP A 13 -6.75 -0.71 0.58
C ASP A 13 -6.88 -1.75 1.71
N GLN A 14 -5.95 -2.71 1.80
CA GLN A 14 -5.85 -3.59 2.97
C GLN A 14 -5.62 -2.80 4.26
N MET A 15 -4.76 -1.77 4.21
CA MET A 15 -4.53 -0.90 5.35
C MET A 15 -5.77 -0.10 5.73
N ARG A 16 -6.52 0.43 4.75
CA ARG A 16 -7.79 1.14 4.99
C ARG A 16 -8.85 0.22 5.57
N ALA A 17 -8.98 -1.00 5.06
CA ALA A 17 -9.91 -1.99 5.58
C ALA A 17 -9.61 -2.27 7.05
N ARG A 18 -8.32 -2.42 7.40
CA ARG A 18 -7.91 -2.54 8.80
C ARG A 18 -8.23 -1.28 9.62
N CYS A 19 -7.96 -0.09 9.10
CA CYS A 19 -8.26 1.16 9.82
C CYS A 19 -9.76 1.30 10.12
N GLN A 20 -10.61 0.88 9.17
CA GLN A 20 -12.06 0.86 9.32
C GLN A 20 -12.51 -0.16 10.37
N ALA A 21 -11.91 -1.36 10.37
CA ALA A 21 -12.18 -2.37 11.38
C ALA A 21 -11.76 -1.92 12.79
N ASP A 22 -10.59 -1.28 12.92
CA ASP A 22 -10.03 -0.90 14.22
C ASP A 22 -10.68 0.37 14.79
N THR A 23 -10.88 1.40 13.95
CA THR A 23 -11.24 2.76 14.42
C THR A 23 -12.37 3.43 13.66
N GLN A 24 -12.99 2.74 12.68
CA GLN A 24 -13.99 3.31 11.77
C GLN A 24 -13.48 4.55 11.00
N THR A 25 -12.16 4.67 10.85
CA THR A 25 -11.53 5.73 10.06
C THR A 25 -10.71 5.14 8.91
N ASN A 26 -10.38 5.96 7.92
CA ASN A 26 -9.60 5.51 6.77
C ASN A 26 -8.09 5.47 7.02
N ASN A 27 -7.60 6.05 8.13
CA ASN A 27 -6.18 6.30 8.30
C ASN A 27 -5.62 6.05 9.71
N LYS A 28 -6.45 5.64 10.67
CA LYS A 28 -6.02 5.32 12.04
C LYS A 28 -6.18 3.82 12.33
N TRP A 29 -5.24 3.27 13.08
CA TRP A 29 -5.30 1.88 13.52
C TRP A 29 -4.71 1.72 14.91
N THR A 30 -5.03 0.60 15.55
CA THR A 30 -4.51 0.27 16.87
C THR A 30 -3.31 -0.65 16.70
N GLY A 31 -2.11 -0.13 16.94
CA GLY A 31 -0.86 -0.90 16.91
C GLY A 31 -0.55 -1.49 18.29
N LYS A 32 0.48 -2.35 18.33
CA LYS A 32 0.90 -3.03 19.59
C LYS A 32 1.23 -2.07 20.74
N SER A 33 1.74 -0.87 20.43
CA SER A 33 2.19 0.12 21.43
C SER A 33 1.34 1.38 21.48
N GLY A 34 0.14 1.36 20.91
CA GLY A 34 -0.82 2.46 20.95
C GLY A 34 -1.46 2.75 19.60
N ASN A 35 -2.15 3.88 19.51
CA ASN A 35 -2.88 4.29 18.32
C ASN A 35 -1.97 5.02 17.35
N TYR A 36 -2.10 4.69 16.08
CA TYR A 36 -1.32 5.27 14.99
C TYR A 36 -2.22 5.87 13.94
N MET A 37 -1.69 6.84 13.22
CA MET A 37 -2.33 7.48 12.09
C MET A 37 -1.31 7.63 10.97
N TYR A 38 -1.66 7.27 9.74
CA TYR A 38 -0.82 7.54 8.59
C TYR A 38 -1.35 8.73 7.81
N ILE A 39 -0.44 9.50 7.24
CA ILE A 39 -0.75 10.62 6.35
C ILE A 39 -0.03 10.32 5.04
N MET A 40 -0.79 10.27 3.97
CA MET A 40 -0.27 10.03 2.63
C MET A 40 0.63 11.19 2.22
N GLY A 41 1.82 10.87 1.71
CA GLY A 41 2.78 11.85 1.20
C GLY A 41 2.42 12.35 -0.20
N ARG A 42 3.28 13.24 -0.74
CA ARG A 42 3.17 13.67 -2.14
C ARG A 42 3.35 12.48 -3.08
N GLU A 43 2.49 12.45 -4.09
CA GLU A 43 2.57 11.50 -5.19
C GLU A 43 3.89 11.68 -5.95
N ASN A 44 4.52 10.56 -6.31
CA ASN A 44 5.73 10.52 -7.15
C ASN A 44 5.42 9.72 -8.41
N ALA A 45 6.00 10.10 -9.55
CA ALA A 45 5.80 9.44 -10.84
C ALA A 45 6.20 7.95 -10.84
N ASP A 46 6.96 7.52 -9.83
CA ASP A 46 7.46 6.16 -9.64
C ASP A 46 6.39 5.11 -9.28
N GLY A 47 5.13 5.51 -9.09
CA GLY A 47 4.05 4.59 -8.69
C GLY A 47 4.18 4.01 -7.27
N LYS A 48 5.09 4.56 -6.46
CA LYS A 48 5.33 4.20 -5.06
C LYS A 48 4.36 4.97 -4.16
N ALA A 49 3.82 4.30 -3.13
CA ALA A 49 3.07 4.96 -2.09
C ALA A 49 3.96 5.25 -0.88
N THR A 50 4.12 6.52 -0.55
CA THR A 50 4.92 6.96 0.60
C THR A 50 4.10 7.88 1.48
N GLY A 51 4.49 7.99 2.74
CA GLY A 51 3.89 8.94 3.66
C GLY A 51 4.49 8.84 5.04
N VAL A 52 3.91 9.60 5.96
CA VAL A 52 4.37 9.70 7.34
C VAL A 52 3.41 8.99 8.28
N VAL A 53 3.94 8.48 9.39
CA VAL A 53 3.16 7.85 10.45
C VAL A 53 3.31 8.67 11.72
N HIS A 54 2.17 9.01 12.31
CA HIS A 54 2.06 9.68 13.58
C HIS A 54 1.52 8.72 14.62
N LYS A 55 2.00 8.83 15.85
CA LYS A 55 1.43 8.16 17.01
C LYS A 55 0.48 9.13 17.71
N ILE A 56 -0.73 8.67 17.99
CA ILE A 56 -1.74 9.43 18.74
C ILE A 56 -1.48 9.20 20.23
N ALA A 57 -1.35 10.28 20.98
CA ALA A 57 -1.20 10.28 22.42
C ALA A 57 -2.58 10.31 23.12
N GLU A 58 -2.59 10.07 24.43
CA GLU A 58 -3.82 9.98 25.24
C GLU A 58 -4.57 11.32 25.32
N ASP A 59 -3.87 12.44 25.18
CA ASP A 59 -4.41 13.80 25.11
C ASP A 59 -5.00 14.15 23.73
N SER A 60 -5.14 13.17 22.82
CA SER A 60 -5.55 13.33 21.42
C SER A 60 -4.57 14.13 20.54
N SER A 61 -3.41 14.53 21.05
CA SER A 61 -2.33 15.06 20.22
C SER A 61 -1.70 13.95 19.38
N HIS A 62 -1.03 14.31 18.28
CA HIS A 62 -0.37 13.35 17.42
C HIS A 62 1.05 13.79 17.09
N LYS A 63 2.02 12.89 17.28
CA LYS A 63 3.45 13.16 17.04
C LYS A 63 3.97 12.29 15.91
N LEU A 64 4.74 12.88 15.00
CA LEU A 64 5.46 12.15 13.95
C LEU A 64 6.38 11.10 14.61
N CYS A 65 6.15 9.82 14.31
CA CYS A 65 6.92 8.70 14.88
C CYS A 65 7.66 7.89 13.81
N GLY A 66 7.34 8.10 12.53
CA GLY A 66 8.04 7.42 11.45
C GLY A 66 7.39 7.65 10.09
N SER A 67 7.58 6.67 9.21
CA SER A 67 7.09 6.74 7.84
C SER A 67 6.71 5.37 7.31
N PHE A 68 5.99 5.36 6.20
CA PHE A 68 5.75 4.16 5.43
C PHE A 68 6.22 4.35 3.99
N LYS A 69 6.61 3.24 3.36
CA LYS A 69 6.98 3.19 1.94
C LYS A 69 6.59 1.83 1.37
N ILE A 70 5.65 1.87 0.44
CA ILE A 70 5.18 0.76 -0.37
C ILE A 70 5.72 1.00 -1.77
N MET A 71 6.44 0.01 -2.27
CA MET A 71 7.03 0.02 -3.61
C MET A 71 5.94 -0.18 -4.67
N SER A 72 6.24 0.12 -5.93
CA SER A 72 5.29 -0.02 -7.04
C SER A 72 4.87 -1.48 -7.30
N ASP A 73 5.66 -2.45 -6.85
CA ASP A 73 5.33 -3.88 -6.87
C ASP A 73 4.42 -4.32 -5.70
N GLY A 74 4.06 -3.41 -4.78
CA GLY A 74 3.29 -3.73 -3.57
C GLY A 74 4.13 -4.12 -2.36
N MET A 75 5.47 -4.17 -2.47
CA MET A 75 6.32 -4.53 -1.34
C MET A 75 6.39 -3.41 -0.30
N ILE A 76 6.09 -3.75 0.95
CA ILE A 76 6.23 -2.83 2.09
C ILE A 76 7.70 -2.85 2.55
N THR A 77 8.43 -1.77 2.30
CA THR A 77 9.84 -1.64 2.73
C THR A 77 9.98 -1.15 4.16
N ARG A 78 9.02 -0.32 4.59
CA ARG A 78 8.89 0.15 5.96
C ARG A 78 7.45 0.56 6.22
N PHE A 79 6.96 0.27 7.42
CA PHE A 79 5.69 0.77 7.92
C PHE A 79 5.76 0.86 9.45
N THR A 80 6.03 2.06 9.97
CA THR A 80 6.09 2.26 11.43
C THR A 80 4.74 1.98 12.07
N GLY A 81 4.71 1.27 13.20
CA GLY A 81 3.48 0.95 13.92
C GLY A 81 2.71 -0.28 13.41
N LEU A 82 3.22 -0.97 12.39
CA LEU A 82 2.70 -2.25 11.89
C LEU A 82 3.66 -3.39 12.22
N SER A 83 3.15 -4.54 12.66
CA SER A 83 4.01 -5.72 12.88
C SER A 83 4.51 -6.29 11.53
N LYS A 84 5.64 -7.00 11.54
CA LYS A 84 6.13 -7.68 10.32
C LYS A 84 5.11 -8.70 9.80
N GLN A 85 4.40 -9.38 10.69
CA GLN A 85 3.37 -10.34 10.32
C GLN A 85 2.21 -9.65 9.60
N ASP A 86 1.72 -8.52 10.11
CA ASP A 86 0.66 -7.75 9.45
C ASP A 86 1.10 -7.23 8.09
N GLN A 87 2.35 -6.75 7.98
CA GLN A 87 2.92 -6.33 6.69
C GLN A 87 2.91 -7.48 5.68
N THR A 88 3.38 -8.67 6.07
CA THR A 88 3.36 -9.86 5.21
C THR A 88 1.95 -10.28 4.82
N ASN A 89 1.00 -10.23 5.75
CA ASN A 89 -0.39 -10.58 5.48
C ASN A 89 -1.03 -9.59 4.50
N MET A 90 -0.82 -8.29 4.67
CA MET A 90 -1.31 -7.27 3.73
C MET A 90 -0.71 -7.44 2.34
N MET A 91 0.60 -7.73 2.25
CA MET A 91 1.25 -8.01 0.97
C MET A 91 0.65 -9.25 0.30
N ARG A 92 0.45 -10.35 1.04
CA ARG A 92 -0.17 -11.58 0.50
C ARG A 92 -1.61 -11.37 0.05
N SER A 93 -2.43 -10.68 0.84
CA SER A 93 -3.82 -10.39 0.48
C SER A 93 -3.89 -9.49 -0.75
N ALA A 94 -3.05 -8.47 -0.83
CA ALA A 94 -2.98 -7.60 -2.00
C ALA A 94 -2.50 -8.34 -3.26
N ASP A 95 -1.55 -9.27 -3.13
CA ASP A 95 -1.06 -10.07 -4.26
C ASP A 95 -2.10 -11.09 -4.73
N ALA A 96 -2.86 -11.68 -3.79
CA ALA A 96 -4.00 -12.53 -4.12
C ALA A 96 -5.10 -11.74 -4.84
N GLU A 97 -5.48 -10.56 -4.33
CA GLU A 97 -6.46 -9.69 -4.99
C GLU A 97 -5.98 -9.20 -6.36
N TYR A 98 -4.68 -8.88 -6.48
CA TYR A 98 -4.10 -8.50 -7.76
C TYR A 98 -4.17 -9.65 -8.74
N SER A 99 -3.79 -10.86 -8.32
CA SER A 99 -3.93 -12.05 -9.13
C SER A 99 -5.38 -12.25 -9.55
N THR A 100 -6.36 -12.22 -8.65
CA THR A 100 -7.78 -12.36 -9.03
C THR A 100 -8.26 -11.28 -10.01
N LYS A 101 -7.87 -10.01 -9.82
CA LYS A 101 -8.33 -8.89 -10.66
C LYS A 101 -7.62 -8.80 -12.01
N TYR A 102 -6.40 -9.31 -12.11
CA TYR A 102 -5.53 -9.14 -13.29
C TYR A 102 -5.03 -10.46 -13.91
N SER A 103 -5.42 -11.63 -13.37
CA SER A 103 -5.10 -12.95 -13.96
C SER A 103 -5.93 -13.28 -15.19
N GLU A 104 -6.97 -12.49 -15.51
CA GLU A 104 -7.57 -12.45 -16.86
C GLU A 104 -6.93 -11.35 -17.71
N THR A 105 -5.62 -11.44 -17.91
CA THR A 105 -4.96 -11.09 -19.18
C THR A 105 -3.53 -11.61 -19.08
N ALA A 106 -3.26 -12.78 -19.66
CA ALA A 106 -1.98 -12.92 -20.32
C ALA A 106 -1.90 -11.77 -21.33
N PRO A 107 -0.83 -10.95 -21.38
CA PRO A 107 -0.58 -10.21 -22.59
C PRO A 107 -0.43 -11.28 -23.67
N ALA A 108 -1.39 -11.38 -24.58
CA ALA A 108 -1.13 -12.01 -25.86
C ALA A 108 0.08 -11.26 -26.41
N GLU A 109 1.21 -11.95 -26.50
CA GLU A 109 2.37 -11.52 -27.25
C GLU A 109 1.88 -11.28 -28.68
N ASP A 110 1.63 -10.02 -29.03
CA ASP A 110 1.50 -9.63 -30.43
C ASP A 110 2.92 -9.64 -31.00
N THR A 111 3.41 -10.85 -31.30
CA THR A 111 4.57 -11.09 -32.13
C THR A 111 4.20 -10.68 -33.55
N ALA A 112 4.29 -9.39 -33.85
CA ALA A 112 4.26 -8.92 -35.22
C ALA A 112 5.64 -9.20 -35.87
N PRO A 113 5.69 -9.94 -36.99
CA PRO A 113 6.92 -10.52 -37.52
C PRO A 113 7.84 -9.50 -38.20
N GLU A 114 9.15 -9.72 -38.04
CA GLU A 114 10.19 -9.20 -38.91
C GLU A 114 9.94 -9.54 -40.41
N LYS A 115 10.52 -8.68 -41.27
CA LYS A 115 10.64 -8.69 -42.75
C LYS A 115 9.65 -7.71 -43.40
N VAL A 116 10.05 -6.76 -44.26
CA VAL A 116 10.95 -6.91 -45.42
C VAL A 116 11.60 -5.56 -45.74
N ALA A 117 12.89 -5.60 -46.09
CA ALA A 117 13.62 -4.52 -46.76
C ALA A 117 13.21 -4.37 -48.23
N VAL A 118 13.04 -3.13 -48.71
CA VAL A 118 13.35 -2.70 -50.10
C VAL A 118 13.87 -1.27 -50.04
#